data_AF-A0A535E0I4-F1
#
_entry.id   AF-A0A535E0I4-F1
#
_cell.length_a   1.000
_cell.length_b   1.000
_cell.length_c   1.000
_cell.angle_alpha   90.00
_cell.angle_beta   90.00
_cell.angle_gamma   90.00
#
_symmetry.space_group_name_H-M   'P 1'
#
loop_
_entity.id
_entity.type
_entity.pdbx_description
1 polymer ?
#
loop_
_entity_poly.entity_id
_entity_poly.type
_entity_poly.pdbx_seq_one_letter_code
_entity_poly.pdbx_strand_id
1 'polypeptide(L)'
;MIPASRSTRRPCRCTPSSGTSPTTPPPAPFLAEEHAAAVLPARVYTRAELEAYVAHCRRKAQATAEALTEEGWRRPCRWGRGETSFAELLLVNLGHVREHTAQLGMWLGQRG
;
A
#
# COMPACT_ATOMS: atom_id res chain seq x y z
N MET A 1 7.80 -54.83 -5.57
CA MET A 1 8.94 -54.14 -6.22
C MET A 1 8.46 -53.55 -7.55
N ILE A 2 7.93 -52.32 -7.53
CA ILE A 2 7.84 -51.31 -8.63
C ILE A 2 7.73 -49.94 -7.90
N PRO A 3 8.51 -48.89 -8.23
CA PRO A 3 8.90 -47.86 -7.26
C PRO A 3 7.92 -46.70 -7.14
N ALA A 4 7.82 -46.15 -5.91
CA ALA A 4 7.16 -44.89 -5.63
C ALA A 4 7.91 -43.72 -6.30
N SER A 5 7.23 -43.01 -7.19
CA SER A 5 7.70 -41.76 -7.79
C SER A 5 7.97 -40.73 -6.70
N ARG A 6 9.24 -40.45 -6.43
CA ARG A 6 9.66 -39.32 -5.59
C ARG A 6 9.34 -38.03 -6.34
N SER A 7 8.22 -37.43 -6.00
CA SER A 7 7.94 -36.02 -6.29
C SER A 7 9.04 -35.18 -5.63
N THR A 8 10.01 -34.73 -6.43
CA THR A 8 10.99 -33.72 -6.02
C THR A 8 10.29 -32.37 -5.93
N ARG A 9 9.46 -32.17 -4.90
CA ARG A 9 9.14 -30.81 -4.45
C ARG A 9 10.43 -30.24 -3.89
N ARG A 10 11.16 -29.51 -4.72
CA ARG A 10 12.19 -28.59 -4.25
C ARG A 10 11.55 -27.72 -3.17
N PRO A 11 12.09 -27.66 -1.94
CA PRO A 11 11.63 -26.67 -0.99
C PRO A 11 11.89 -25.30 -1.62
N CYS A 12 10.82 -24.52 -1.83
CA CYS A 12 10.94 -23.13 -2.22
C CYS A 12 11.80 -22.45 -1.16
N ARG A 13 13.05 -22.17 -1.53
CA ARG A 13 14.00 -21.46 -0.69
C ARG A 13 13.49 -20.04 -0.60
N CYS A 14 12.75 -19.73 0.46
CA CYS A 14 12.34 -18.37 0.77
C CYS A 14 13.59 -17.56 1.11
N THR A 15 14.26 -17.00 0.11
CA THR A 15 15.16 -15.88 0.34
C THR A 15 14.31 -14.67 0.70
N PRO A 16 14.61 -13.95 1.80
CA PRO A 16 13.97 -12.67 2.06
C PRO A 16 14.56 -11.68 1.05
N SER A 17 13.86 -11.43 -0.06
CA SER A 17 14.16 -10.26 -0.86
C SER A 17 13.71 -9.05 -0.05
N SER A 18 14.68 -8.37 0.54
CA SER A 18 14.58 -7.06 1.18
C SER A 18 14.03 -6.04 0.19
N GLY A 19 12.71 -6.07 0.01
CA GLY A 19 11.98 -5.18 -0.88
C GLY A 19 11.16 -4.17 -0.11
N THR A 20 11.68 -3.64 1.00
CA THR A 20 11.09 -2.46 1.63
C THR A 20 11.33 -1.30 0.67
N SER A 21 10.35 -1.02 -0.19
CA SER A 21 10.35 0.23 -0.96
C SER A 21 10.52 1.38 0.04
N PRO A 22 11.41 2.37 -0.19
CA PRO A 22 11.69 3.39 0.81
C PRO A 22 10.38 4.08 1.21
N THR A 23 10.00 3.91 2.47
CA THR A 23 8.83 4.59 3.04
C THR A 23 9.14 6.08 3.07
N THR A 24 8.61 6.86 2.13
CA THR A 24 8.64 8.32 2.26
C THR A 24 7.83 8.68 3.50
N PRO A 25 8.45 9.29 4.53
CA PRO A 25 7.74 9.67 5.73
C PRO A 25 6.66 10.70 5.37
N PRO A 26 5.54 10.74 6.10
CA PRO A 26 4.52 11.75 5.87
C PRO A 26 5.10 13.14 6.17
N PRO A 27 4.64 14.21 5.48
CA PRO A 27 5.09 15.56 5.78
C PRO A 27 4.60 16.00 7.16
N ALA A 28 5.30 16.93 7.80
CA ALA A 28 4.78 17.58 9.01
C ALA A 28 3.37 18.17 8.75
N PRO A 29 2.45 18.16 9.74
CA PRO A 29 2.63 17.74 11.14
C PRO A 29 2.37 16.25 11.41
N PHE A 30 2.24 15.42 10.37
CA PHE A 30 1.93 14.00 10.51
C PHE A 30 3.15 13.22 10.97
N LEU A 31 2.96 12.35 11.95
CA LEU A 31 4.05 11.60 12.57
C LEU A 31 4.14 10.19 11.97
N ALA A 32 5.35 9.68 11.73
CA ALA A 32 5.53 8.39 11.07
C ALA A 32 4.98 7.23 11.92
N GLU A 33 5.03 7.35 13.25
CA GLU A 33 4.49 6.40 14.21
C GLU A 33 2.98 6.24 14.12
N GLU A 34 2.24 7.28 13.71
CA GLU A 34 0.79 7.23 13.53
C GLU A 34 0.36 6.37 12.32
N HIS A 35 1.32 5.98 11.47
CA HIS A 35 1.08 5.10 10.32
C HIS A 35 1.29 3.62 10.64
N ALA A 36 1.66 3.28 11.87
CA ALA A 36 1.74 1.90 12.33
C ALA A 36 0.33 1.32 12.56
N ALA A 37 0.20 0.01 12.41
CA ALA A 37 -1.08 -0.67 12.64
C ALA A 37 -1.56 -0.46 14.08
N ALA A 38 -2.85 -0.15 14.22
CA ALA A 38 -3.52 0.09 15.50
C ALA A 38 -3.06 1.33 16.30
N VAL A 39 -2.32 2.25 15.68
CA VAL A 39 -2.02 3.56 16.28
C VAL A 39 -3.06 4.58 15.81
N LEU A 40 -3.68 5.28 16.75
CA LEU A 40 -4.55 6.43 16.47
C LEU A 40 -3.77 7.73 16.75
N PRO A 41 -3.97 8.78 15.94
CA PRO A 41 -3.39 10.09 16.21
C PRO A 41 -3.80 10.62 17.59
N ALA A 42 -2.87 11.27 18.28
CA ALA A 42 -3.12 11.84 19.61
C ALA A 42 -4.11 13.01 19.60
N ARG A 43 -4.37 13.58 18.42
CA ARG A 43 -5.30 14.69 18.21
C ARG A 43 -6.10 14.50 16.92
N VAL A 44 -7.20 15.23 16.83
CA VAL A 44 -7.92 15.38 15.56
C VAL A 44 -7.18 16.40 14.69
N TYR A 45 -6.87 16.01 13.45
CA TYR A 45 -6.34 16.91 12.45
C TYR A 45 -7.42 17.84 11.93
N THR A 46 -7.06 19.11 11.70
CA THR A 46 -7.94 20.07 11.06
C THR A 46 -8.20 19.68 9.61
N ARG A 47 -9.32 20.17 9.05
CA ARG A 47 -9.65 19.95 7.64
C ARG A 47 -8.53 20.41 6.70
N ALA A 48 -7.93 21.58 6.96
CA ALA A 48 -6.84 22.11 6.14
C ALA A 48 -5.59 21.22 6.17
N GLU A 49 -5.24 20.67 7.34
CA GLU A 49 -4.13 19.71 7.46
C GLU A 49 -4.39 18.43 6.65
N LEU A 50 -5.61 17.89 6.72
CA LEU A 50 -6.00 16.70 5.97
C LEU A 50 -6.02 16.96 4.45
N GLU A 51 -6.53 18.11 4.00
CA GLU A 51 -6.51 18.51 2.59
C GLU A 51 -5.07 18.65 2.06
N ALA A 52 -4.17 19.24 2.86
CA ALA A 52 -2.75 19.32 2.52
C ALA A 52 -2.09 17.94 2.39
N TYR A 53 -2.43 17.00 3.29
CA TYR A 53 -1.94 15.63 3.23
C TYR A 53 -2.44 14.88 1.99
N VAL A 54 -3.73 15.02 1.65
CA VAL A 54 -4.30 14.45 0.42
C VAL A 54 -3.57 15.01 -0.81
N ALA A 55 -3.29 16.32 -0.84
CA ALA A 55 -2.53 16.93 -1.93
C ALA A 55 -1.10 16.36 -2.03
N HIS A 56 -0.41 16.14 -0.90
CA HIS A 56 0.89 15.47 -0.88
C HIS A 56 0.81 14.05 -1.46
N CYS A 57 -0.16 13.25 -1.01
CA CYS A 57 -0.36 11.88 -1.48
C CYS A 57 -0.64 11.83 -2.99
N ARG A 58 -1.42 12.78 -3.53
CA ARG A 58 -1.67 12.88 -4.98
C ARG A 58 -0.39 13.13 -5.77
N ARG A 59 0.43 14.09 -5.34
CA ARG A 59 1.73 14.36 -5.98
C ARG A 59 2.65 13.15 -5.92
N LYS A 60 2.73 12.48 -4.76
CA LYS A 60 3.53 11.25 -4.59
C LYS A 60 3.05 10.13 -5.52
N ALA A 61 1.75 9.92 -5.62
CA ALA A 61 1.17 8.90 -6.49
C ALA A 61 1.47 9.18 -7.97
N GLN A 62 1.32 10.46 -8.39
CA GLN A 62 1.64 10.88 -9.75
C GLN A 62 3.13 10.68 -10.07
N ALA A 63 4.03 11.17 -9.22
CA ALA A 63 5.47 10.98 -9.39
C ALA A 63 5.87 9.49 -9.41
N THR A 64 5.20 8.66 -8.59
CA THR A 64 5.42 7.20 -8.61
C THR A 64 4.98 6.60 -9.94
N ALA A 65 3.83 6.98 -10.47
CA ALA A 65 3.34 6.48 -11.75
C ALA A 65 4.22 6.92 -12.93
N GLU A 66 4.67 8.18 -12.93
CA GLU A 66 5.53 8.75 -13.98
C GLU A 66 6.93 8.12 -13.99
N ALA A 67 7.44 7.71 -12.82
CA ALA A 67 8.76 7.11 -12.70
C ALA A 67 8.78 5.58 -12.96
N LEU A 68 7.63 4.94 -13.18
CA LEU A 68 7.56 3.49 -13.34
C LEU A 68 8.00 3.04 -14.73
N THR A 69 8.96 2.12 -14.76
CA THR A 69 9.33 1.36 -15.97
C THR A 69 8.54 0.07 -16.07
N GLU A 70 8.53 -0.56 -17.25
CA GLU A 70 7.89 -1.87 -17.49
C GLU A 70 8.38 -2.95 -16.51
N GLU A 71 9.69 -2.96 -16.20
CA GLU A 71 10.27 -3.87 -15.21
C GLU A 71 9.78 -3.53 -13.79
N GLY A 72 9.63 -2.23 -13.49
CA GLY A 72 9.08 -1.73 -12.23
C GLY A 72 7.64 -2.18 -11.99
N TRP A 73 6.81 -2.21 -13.04
CA TRP A 73 5.42 -2.69 -12.96
C TRP A 73 5.34 -4.17 -12.56
N ARG A 74 6.23 -5.00 -13.10
CA ARG A 74 6.27 -6.46 -12.87
C ARG A 74 7.00 -6.86 -11.59
N ARG A 75 7.63 -5.90 -10.90
CA ARG A 75 8.41 -6.14 -9.68
C ARG A 75 7.56 -6.87 -8.63
N PRO A 76 8.00 -8.03 -8.11
CA PRO A 76 7.32 -8.71 -7.02
C PRO A 76 7.31 -7.85 -5.75
N CYS A 77 6.14 -7.77 -5.12
CA CYS A 77 5.89 -7.02 -3.90
C CYS A 77 5.23 -7.93 -2.88
N ARG A 78 5.87 -8.06 -1.72
CA ARG A 78 5.32 -8.78 -0.56
C ARG A 78 4.67 -7.79 0.39
N TRP A 79 3.48 -8.13 0.85
CA TRP A 79 2.72 -7.34 1.79
C TRP A 79 1.85 -8.26 2.66
N GLY A 80 1.15 -7.71 3.64
CA GLY A 80 0.43 -8.50 4.66
C GLY A 80 -0.61 -9.51 4.14
N ARG A 81 -0.97 -9.46 2.84
CA ARG A 81 -1.93 -10.37 2.20
C ARG A 81 -1.30 -11.36 1.19
N GLY A 82 0.02 -11.36 1.01
CA GLY A 82 0.72 -12.28 0.10
C GLY A 82 1.78 -11.59 -0.75
N GLU A 83 2.05 -12.17 -1.92
CA GLU A 83 2.97 -11.65 -2.93
C GLU A 83 2.20 -11.34 -4.21
N THR A 84 2.44 -10.18 -4.80
CA THR A 84 1.74 -9.67 -6.00
C THR A 84 2.69 -8.76 -6.78
N SER A 85 2.42 -8.45 -8.05
CA SER A 85 3.19 -7.44 -8.78
C SER A 85 2.96 -6.04 -8.22
N PHE A 86 3.89 -5.12 -8.46
CA PHE A 86 3.69 -3.71 -8.07
C PHE A 86 2.47 -3.10 -8.76
N ALA A 87 2.19 -3.51 -10.01
CA ALA A 87 0.99 -3.15 -10.75
C ALA A 87 -0.31 -3.48 -9.98
N GLU A 88 -0.44 -4.74 -9.55
CA GLU A 88 -1.59 -5.21 -8.81
C GLU A 88 -1.71 -4.50 -7.46
N LEU A 89 -0.60 -4.26 -6.77
CA LEU A 89 -0.59 -3.50 -5.52
C LEU A 89 -1.13 -2.07 -5.71
N LEU A 90 -0.78 -1.39 -6.81
CA LEU A 90 -1.32 -0.07 -7.13
C LEU A 90 -2.82 -0.09 -7.43
N LEU A 91 -3.31 -1.11 -8.13
CA LEU A 91 -4.74 -1.29 -8.39
C LEU A 91 -5.52 -1.54 -7.10
N VAL A 92 -4.97 -2.33 -6.18
CA VAL A 92 -5.59 -2.54 -4.86
C VAL A 92 -5.63 -1.25 -4.06
N ASN A 93 -4.55 -0.44 -4.09
CA ASN A 93 -4.54 0.88 -3.45
C ASN A 93 -5.63 1.81 -4.02
N LEU A 94 -5.82 1.83 -5.34
CA LEU A 94 -6.87 2.62 -5.98
C LEU A 94 -8.27 2.18 -5.52
N GLY A 95 -8.49 0.86 -5.42
CA GLY A 95 -9.73 0.29 -4.89
C GLY A 95 -10.00 0.74 -3.46
N HIS A 96 -8.99 0.71 -2.61
CA HIS A 96 -9.08 1.13 -1.21
C HIS A 96 -9.41 2.64 -1.06
N VAL A 97 -8.77 3.49 -1.86
CA VAL A 97 -9.07 4.94 -1.89
C VAL A 97 -10.52 5.17 -2.32
N ARG A 98 -10.99 4.46 -3.35
CA ARG A 98 -12.38 4.57 -3.83
C ARG A 98 -13.38 4.14 -2.76
N GLU A 99 -13.13 3.03 -2.09
CA GLU A 99 -13.98 2.51 -1.01
C GLU A 99 -14.14 3.54 0.11
N HIS A 100 -13.02 4.06 0.65
CA HIS A 100 -13.07 5.04 1.74
C HIS A 100 -13.66 6.38 1.29
N THR A 101 -13.44 6.81 0.05
CA THR A 101 -14.08 8.02 -0.48
C THR A 101 -15.60 7.87 -0.54
N ALA A 102 -16.10 6.69 -0.95
CA ALA A 102 -17.53 6.40 -0.96
C ALA A 102 -18.12 6.35 0.46
N GLN A 103 -17.42 5.72 1.42
CA GLN A 103 -17.83 5.68 2.83
C GLN A 103 -17.92 7.09 3.43
N LEU A 104 -16.92 7.95 3.17
CA LEU A 104 -16.94 9.34 3.62
C LEU A 104 -18.08 10.13 2.97
N GLY A 105 -18.28 9.97 1.66
CA GLY A 105 -19.37 10.62 0.92
C GLY A 105 -20.75 10.24 1.45
N MET A 106 -20.96 8.95 1.74
CA MET A 106 -22.18 8.46 2.38
C MET A 106 -22.40 9.10 3.76
N TRP A 107 -21.37 9.13 4.61
CA TRP A 107 -21.45 9.72 5.93
C TRP A 107 -21.77 11.22 5.90
N LEU A 108 -21.16 11.97 4.97
CA LEU A 108 -21.46 13.39 4.77
C LEU A 108 -22.90 13.61 4.28
N GLY A 109 -23.38 12.78 3.36
CA GLY A 109 -24.75 12.86 2.84
C GLY A 109 -25.83 12.53 3.88
N GLN A 110 -25.53 11.67 4.85
CA GLN A 110 -26.43 11.35 5.97
C GLN A 110 -26.50 12.44 7.04
N ARG A 111 -25.56 13.40 7.03
CA ARG A 111 -25.46 14.50 7.99
C ARG A 111 -25.85 15.86 7.39
N GLY A 112 -26.51 15.84 6.23
CA GLY A 112 -27.07 17.02 5.55
C GLY A 112 -28.13 17.71 6.38
#